data_AF-R0DZM6-F1
#
_entry.id   AF-R0DZM6-F1
#
_cell.length_a   1.000
_cell.length_b   1.000
_cell.length_c   1.000
_cell.angle_alpha   90.00
_cell.angle_beta   90.00
_cell.angle_gamma   90.00
#
_symmetry.space_group_name_H-M   'P 1'
#
loop_
_entity.id
_entity.type
_entity.pdbx_description
1 polymer ?
#
loop_
_entity_poly.entity_id
_entity_poly.type
_entity_poly.pdbx_seq_one_letter_code
_entity_poly.pdbx_strand_id
1 'polypeptide(L)'
;MASIHAGRVSAIVALQRFGSAAQGDPIHRAADHLGKLLRTLFLCDFFSNIEFRRELRTLLNRGESVHHLQRAIYMSKVQHERGRRQDEMIAISGALSLLTNLVIAWNTERMQTTVDTWQRKGQRIDDDWLRRMGPAHFAHVNFRGVLSFKIHQFQDALLEAAPRRRASQA
;
A
#
# COMPACT_ATOMS: atom_id res chain seq x y z
N MET A 1 9.26 -4.86 -32.69
CA MET A 1 9.68 -5.99 -33.55
C MET A 1 9.03 -7.26 -33.03
N ALA A 2 8.08 -7.84 -33.76
CA ALA A 2 7.56 -9.18 -33.48
C ALA A 2 8.09 -10.08 -34.60
N SER A 3 8.96 -11.04 -34.26
CA SER A 3 9.45 -12.01 -35.22
C SER A 3 8.75 -13.33 -34.96
N ILE A 4 7.84 -13.68 -35.86
CA ILE A 4 7.12 -14.96 -35.86
C ILE A 4 8.10 -16.12 -36.05
N HIS A 5 9.25 -15.84 -36.67
CA HIS A 5 10.32 -16.81 -36.90
C HIS A 5 11.16 -17.09 -35.64
N ALA A 6 11.23 -16.15 -34.70
CA ALA A 6 11.97 -16.30 -33.45
C ALA A 6 11.11 -16.80 -32.27
N GLY A 7 9.80 -17.00 -32.47
CA GLY A 7 8.86 -17.44 -31.42
C GLY A 7 8.69 -16.47 -30.25
N ARG A 8 9.14 -15.21 -30.39
CA ARG A 8 9.12 -14.20 -29.32
C ARG A 8 8.28 -13.00 -29.74
N VAL A 9 7.32 -12.64 -28.90
CA VAL A 9 6.45 -11.47 -29.06
C VAL A 9 6.60 -10.59 -27.82
N SER A 10 6.69 -9.27 -28.01
CA SER A 10 6.68 -8.32 -26.90
C SER A 10 5.32 -8.33 -26.21
N ALA A 11 5.31 -8.25 -24.87
CA ALA A 11 4.08 -8.19 -24.08
C ALA A 11 3.13 -7.07 -24.55
N ILE A 12 3.66 -5.93 -24.98
CA ILE A 12 2.85 -4.81 -25.51
C ILE A 12 2.13 -5.21 -26.80
N VAL A 13 2.84 -5.86 -27.72
CA VAL A 13 2.26 -6.30 -29.01
C VAL A 13 1.24 -7.41 -28.78
N ALA A 14 1.51 -8.33 -27.86
CA ALA A 14 0.57 -9.37 -27.47
C ALA A 14 -0.71 -8.78 -26.86
N LEU A 15 -0.59 -7.81 -25.95
CA LEU A 15 -1.74 -7.13 -25.32
C LEU A 15 -2.53 -6.28 -26.32
N GLN A 16 -1.86 -5.60 -27.25
CA GLN A 16 -2.53 -4.84 -28.30
C GLN A 16 -3.27 -5.76 -29.29
N ARG A 17 -2.67 -6.92 -29.63
CA ARG A 17 -3.25 -7.87 -30.59
C ARG A 17 -4.35 -8.73 -30.00
N PHE A 18 -4.24 -9.10 -28.72
CA PHE A 18 -5.18 -9.96 -28.01
C PHE A 18 -5.95 -9.23 -26.90
N GLY A 19 -6.07 -7.90 -26.98
CA GLY A 19 -6.93 -7.11 -26.09
C GLY A 19 -8.41 -7.36 -26.35
N SER A 20 -9.29 -6.63 -25.65
CA SER A 20 -10.75 -6.83 -25.71
C SER A 20 -11.35 -6.75 -27.13
N ALA A 21 -10.68 -6.05 -28.06
CA ALA A 21 -11.08 -5.96 -29.46
C ALA A 21 -10.84 -7.24 -30.29
N ALA A 22 -10.11 -8.22 -29.75
CA ALA A 22 -9.87 -9.53 -30.37
C ALA A 22 -10.88 -10.62 -29.93
N GLN A 23 -11.89 -10.25 -29.14
CA GLN A 23 -12.97 -11.17 -28.76
C GLN A 23 -13.69 -11.70 -30.00
N GLY A 24 -13.51 -12.99 -30.27
CA GLY A 24 -14.07 -13.69 -31.44
C GLY A 24 -13.03 -14.48 -32.22
N ASP A 25 -11.77 -14.04 -32.22
CA ASP A 25 -10.66 -14.73 -32.88
C ASP A 25 -10.43 -16.11 -32.22
N PRO A 26 -10.35 -17.22 -33.01
CA PRO A 26 -9.99 -18.53 -32.50
C PRO A 26 -8.70 -18.55 -31.67
N ILE A 27 -7.69 -17.74 -32.03
CA ILE A 27 -6.41 -17.67 -31.31
C ILE A 27 -6.60 -17.00 -29.94
N HIS A 28 -7.39 -15.92 -29.88
CA HIS A 28 -7.72 -15.26 -28.62
C HIS A 28 -8.51 -16.20 -27.69
N ARG A 29 -9.46 -16.97 -28.24
CA ARG A 29 -10.20 -18.00 -27.48
C ARG A 29 -9.28 -19.10 -26.95
N ALA A 30 -8.36 -19.61 -27.76
CA ALA A 30 -7.40 -20.62 -27.32
C ALA A 30 -6.51 -20.10 -26.18
N ALA A 31 -6.04 -18.84 -26.28
CA ALA A 31 -5.26 -18.19 -25.22
C ALA A 31 -6.07 -18.00 -23.92
N ASP A 32 -7.35 -17.60 -24.03
CA ASP A 32 -8.24 -17.48 -22.87
C ASP A 32 -8.48 -18.84 -22.18
N HIS A 33 -8.73 -19.90 -22.95
CA HIS A 33 -8.83 -21.26 -22.42
C HIS A 33 -7.55 -21.75 -21.74
N LEU A 34 -6.38 -21.46 -22.33
CA LEU A 34 -5.09 -21.74 -21.70
C LEU A 34 -4.94 -20.99 -20.37
N GLY A 35 -5.30 -19.70 -20.33
CA GLY A 35 -5.29 -18.91 -19.10
C GLY A 35 -6.21 -19.47 -18.01
N LYS A 36 -7.41 -19.93 -18.39
CA LYS A 36 -8.34 -20.63 -17.48
C LYS A 36 -7.77 -21.94 -16.95
N LEU A 37 -7.08 -22.71 -17.78
CA LEU A 37 -6.42 -23.96 -17.37
C LEU A 37 -5.28 -23.68 -16.37
N LEU A 38 -4.41 -22.71 -16.67
CA LEU A 38 -3.34 -22.28 -15.76
C LEU A 38 -3.89 -21.78 -14.43
N ARG A 39 -4.97 -20.98 -14.46
CA ARG A 39 -5.66 -20.54 -13.24
C ARG A 39 -6.21 -21.73 -12.44
N THR A 40 -6.77 -22.73 -13.11
CA THR A 40 -7.32 -23.92 -12.46
C THR A 40 -6.21 -24.72 -11.78
N LEU A 41 -5.09 -24.93 -12.47
CA LEU A 41 -3.91 -25.61 -11.90
C LEU A 41 -3.39 -24.86 -10.66
N PHE A 42 -3.24 -23.53 -10.76
CA PHE A 42 -2.87 -22.70 -9.62
C PHE A 42 -3.87 -22.79 -8.46
N LEU A 43 -5.18 -22.82 -8.71
CA LEU A 43 -6.21 -22.99 -7.68
C LEU A 43 -6.09 -24.38 -7.02
N CYS A 44 -5.89 -25.43 -7.81
CA CYS A 44 -5.67 -26.78 -7.28
C CYS A 44 -4.45 -26.83 -6.36
N ASP A 45 -3.33 -26.22 -6.76
CA ASP A 45 -2.12 -26.12 -5.94
C ASP A 45 -2.39 -25.31 -4.67
N PHE A 46 -3.08 -24.18 -4.79
CA PHE A 46 -3.46 -23.34 -3.65
C PHE A 46 -4.34 -24.08 -2.62
N PHE A 47 -5.30 -24.89 -3.08
CA PHE A 47 -6.19 -25.65 -2.20
C PHE A 47 -5.55 -26.93 -1.63
N SER A 48 -4.65 -27.56 -2.37
CA SER A 48 -4.06 -28.85 -1.98
C SER A 48 -2.76 -28.69 -1.19
N ASN A 49 -1.96 -27.67 -1.48
CA ASN A 49 -0.65 -27.44 -0.85
C ASN A 49 -0.72 -26.30 0.18
N ILE A 50 -0.61 -26.67 1.46
CA ILE A 50 -0.68 -25.73 2.59
C ILE A 50 0.56 -24.82 2.63
N GLU A 51 1.75 -25.34 2.34
CA GLU A 51 3.00 -24.57 2.38
C GLU A 51 3.01 -23.50 1.28
N PHE A 52 2.61 -23.88 0.05
CA PHE A 52 2.43 -22.94 -1.05
C PHE A 52 1.43 -21.82 -0.69
N ARG A 53 0.28 -22.19 -0.08
CA ARG A 53 -0.70 -21.20 0.37
C ARG A 53 -0.14 -20.25 1.43
N ARG A 54 0.63 -20.76 2.40
CA ARG A 54 1.23 -19.96 3.47
C ARG A 54 2.21 -18.94 2.92
N GLU A 55 3.08 -19.37 2.00
CA GLU A 55 4.02 -18.48 1.33
C GLU A 55 3.28 -17.38 0.55
N LEU A 56 2.28 -17.77 -0.25
CA LEU A 56 1.50 -16.82 -1.05
C LEU A 56 0.76 -15.78 -0.17
N ARG A 57 0.17 -16.22 0.95
CA ARG A 57 -0.45 -15.30 1.92
C ARG A 57 0.56 -14.38 2.59
N THR A 58 1.76 -14.86 2.86
CA THR A 58 2.82 -14.04 3.45
C THR A 58 3.24 -12.91 2.51
N LEU A 59 3.40 -13.21 1.23
CA LEU A 59 3.66 -12.21 0.19
C LEU A 59 2.50 -11.20 0.07
N LEU A 60 1.26 -11.71 0.05
CA LEU A 60 0.07 -10.86 -0.04
C LEU A 60 -0.03 -9.90 1.16
N ASN A 61 0.13 -10.41 2.38
CA ASN A 61 0.09 -9.60 3.60
C ASN A 61 1.14 -8.48 3.57
N ARG A 62 2.33 -8.74 2.99
CA ARG A 62 3.37 -7.71 2.83
C ARG A 62 2.94 -6.61 1.88
N GLY A 63 2.33 -6.96 0.73
CA GLY A 63 1.75 -6.00 -0.21
C GLY A 63 0.61 -5.20 0.41
N GLU A 64 -0.32 -5.86 1.09
CA GLU A 64 -1.43 -5.21 1.80
C GLU A 64 -0.94 -4.23 2.87
N SER A 65 0.10 -4.59 3.62
CA SER A 65 0.68 -3.72 4.65
C SER A 65 1.24 -2.43 4.04
N VAL A 66 1.91 -2.53 2.89
CA VAL A 66 2.38 -1.35 2.13
C VAL A 66 1.21 -0.52 1.61
N HIS A 67 0.16 -1.14 1.09
CA HIS A 67 -1.04 -0.42 0.65
C HIS A 67 -1.80 0.24 1.80
N HIS A 68 -1.80 -0.35 3.00
CA HIS A 68 -2.33 0.28 4.20
C HIS A 68 -1.53 1.52 4.59
N LEU A 69 -0.19 1.44 4.55
CA LEU A 69 0.69 2.59 4.78
C LEU A 69 0.46 3.69 3.74
N GLN A 70 0.41 3.35 2.46
CA GLN A 70 0.11 4.31 1.38
C GLN A 70 -1.22 5.04 1.63
N ARG A 71 -2.27 4.31 2.03
CA ARG A 71 -3.56 4.91 2.38
C ARG A 71 -3.47 5.85 3.59
N ALA A 72 -2.68 5.52 4.59
CA ALA A 72 -2.46 6.37 5.75
C ALA A 72 -1.71 7.66 5.39
N ILE A 73 -0.69 7.58 4.53
CA ILE A 73 0.04 8.74 4.01
C ILE A 73 -0.88 9.61 3.13
N TYR A 74 -1.69 8.98 2.28
CA TYR A 74 -2.55 9.65 1.32
C TYR A 74 -3.89 10.15 1.91
N MET A 75 -4.09 10.11 3.24
CA MET A 75 -5.36 10.47 3.88
C MET A 75 -5.80 11.94 3.64
N SER A 76 -4.92 12.80 3.12
CA SER A 76 -5.31 14.15 2.70
C SER A 76 -6.09 14.06 1.38
N LYS A 77 -7.40 14.30 1.43
CA LYS A 77 -8.27 14.40 0.24
C LYS A 77 -7.64 15.38 -0.73
N VAL A 78 -7.07 14.88 -1.83
CA VAL A 78 -6.76 15.70 -2.98
C VAL A 78 -8.09 16.30 -3.44
N GLN A 79 -8.20 17.63 -3.36
CA GLN A 79 -9.34 18.39 -3.89
C GLN A 79 -9.63 17.89 -5.30
N HIS A 80 -10.91 17.70 -5.66
CA HIS A 80 -11.39 17.04 -6.89
C HIS A 80 -10.88 17.67 -8.21
N GLU A 81 -10.11 18.75 -8.14
CA GLU A 81 -9.51 19.46 -9.25
C GLU A 81 -8.08 18.99 -9.59
N ARG A 82 -7.39 18.27 -8.70
CA ARG A 82 -6.02 17.75 -8.93
C ARG A 82 -6.05 16.23 -9.16
N GLY A 83 -5.43 15.77 -10.25
CA GLY A 83 -5.32 14.35 -10.61
C GLY A 83 -6.02 13.93 -11.91
N ARG A 84 -6.54 14.87 -12.71
CA ARG A 84 -7.09 14.56 -14.05
C ARG A 84 -6.05 14.59 -15.17
N ARG A 85 -4.90 15.26 -14.96
CA ARG A 85 -3.79 15.28 -15.92
C ARG A 85 -2.81 14.14 -15.62
N GLN A 86 -2.34 13.47 -16.67
CA GLN A 86 -1.42 12.34 -16.57
C GLN A 86 -0.14 12.70 -15.78
N ASP A 87 0.40 13.89 -16.00
CA ASP A 87 1.61 14.38 -15.32
C ASP A 87 1.40 14.55 -13.82
N GLU A 88 0.23 15.05 -13.40
CA GLU A 88 -0.12 15.19 -11.98
C GLU A 88 -0.25 13.82 -11.31
N MET A 89 -0.84 12.85 -12.00
CA MET A 89 -0.96 11.48 -11.48
C MET A 89 0.41 10.82 -11.31
N ILE A 90 1.33 11.04 -12.25
CA ILE A 90 2.71 10.55 -12.16
C ILE A 90 3.42 11.22 -10.97
N ALA A 91 3.30 12.54 -10.82
CA ALA A 91 3.91 13.25 -9.71
C ALA A 91 3.36 12.79 -8.34
N ILE A 92 2.03 12.66 -8.21
CA ILE A 92 1.38 12.21 -6.98
C ILE A 92 1.79 10.77 -6.64
N SER A 93 1.73 9.85 -7.61
CA SER A 93 2.10 8.45 -7.39
C SER A 93 3.60 8.28 -7.08
N GLY A 94 4.46 9.06 -7.74
CA GLY A 94 5.89 9.12 -7.44
C GLY A 94 6.16 9.63 -6.03
N ALA A 95 5.56 10.75 -5.63
CA ALA A 95 5.70 11.31 -4.29
C ALA A 95 5.17 10.35 -3.20
N LEU A 96 4.01 9.72 -3.42
CA LEU A 96 3.45 8.73 -2.49
C LEU A 96 4.38 7.52 -2.34
N SER A 97 4.95 7.03 -3.45
CA SER A 97 5.92 5.93 -3.44
C SER A 97 7.19 6.32 -2.66
N LEU A 98 7.70 7.53 -2.88
CA LEU A 98 8.86 8.06 -2.17
C LEU A 98 8.60 8.14 -0.65
N LEU A 99 7.48 8.74 -0.23
CA LEU A 99 7.12 8.86 1.18
C LEU A 99 6.92 7.49 1.85
N THR A 100 6.28 6.55 1.14
CA THR A 100 6.10 5.17 1.63
C THR A 100 7.44 4.50 1.86
N ASN A 101 8.36 4.60 0.90
CA ASN A 101 9.71 4.04 1.01
C ASN A 101 10.51 4.70 2.13
N LEU A 102 10.36 6.01 2.34
CA LEU A 102 11.03 6.72 3.43
C LEU A 102 10.58 6.22 4.80
N VAL A 103 9.29 6.02 5.02
CA VAL A 103 8.76 5.45 6.27
C VAL A 103 9.29 4.03 6.48
N ILE A 104 9.27 3.20 5.42
CA ILE A 104 9.79 1.83 5.49
C ILE A 104 11.29 1.82 5.82
N ALA A 105 12.08 2.69 5.20
CA ALA A 105 13.51 2.82 5.45
C ALA A 105 13.79 3.25 6.90
N TRP A 106 13.07 4.26 7.39
CA TRP A 106 13.15 4.72 8.78
C TRP A 106 12.80 3.60 9.77
N ASN A 107 11.71 2.88 9.53
CA ASN A 107 11.31 1.76 10.38
C ASN A 107 12.37 0.67 10.39
N THR A 108 12.95 0.35 9.23
CA THR A 108 14.01 -0.66 9.11
C THR A 108 15.25 -0.25 9.91
N GLU A 109 15.69 1.01 9.81
CA GLU A 109 16.82 1.55 10.57
C GLU A 109 16.56 1.52 12.08
N ARG A 110 15.36 1.86 12.52
CA ARG A 110 14.95 1.80 13.93
C ARG A 110 14.85 0.39 14.48
N MET A 111 14.32 -0.53 13.69
CA MET A 111 14.28 -1.95 14.01
C MET A 111 15.72 -2.48 14.20
N GLN A 112 16.61 -2.21 13.24
CA GLN A 112 18.01 -2.64 13.31
C GLN A 112 18.71 -2.08 14.56
N THR A 113 18.57 -0.78 14.82
CA THR A 113 19.16 -0.14 16.00
C THR A 113 18.68 -0.77 17.31
N THR A 114 17.40 -1.17 17.37
CA THR A 114 16.82 -1.83 18.55
C THR A 114 17.40 -3.24 18.72
N VAL A 115 17.49 -4.01 17.64
CA VAL A 115 18.07 -5.36 17.64
C VAL A 115 19.52 -5.31 18.09
N ASP A 116 20.33 -4.41 17.53
CA ASP A 116 21.74 -4.26 17.89
C ASP A 116 21.89 -3.91 19.39
N THR A 117 21.01 -3.06 19.90
CA THR A 117 21.01 -2.67 21.31
C THR A 117 20.67 -3.83 22.23
N TRP A 118 19.72 -4.69 21.86
CA TRP A 118 19.38 -5.89 22.64
C TRP A 118 20.50 -6.93 22.60
N GLN A 119 21.11 -7.14 21.43
CA GLN A 119 22.27 -8.03 21.30
C GLN A 119 23.43 -7.59 22.20
N ARG A 120 23.74 -6.28 22.26
CA ARG A 120 24.76 -5.73 23.17
C ARG A 120 24.42 -5.94 24.65
N LYS A 121 23.14 -5.98 25.00
CA LYS A 121 22.66 -6.26 26.37
C LYS A 121 22.59 -7.76 26.71
N GLY A 122 23.04 -8.63 25.81
CA GLY A 122 23.01 -10.09 25.98
C GLY A 122 21.64 -10.72 25.73
N GLN A 123 20.66 -9.95 25.24
CA GLN A 123 19.35 -10.47 24.83
C GLN A 123 19.41 -10.88 23.36
N ARG A 124 19.43 -12.18 23.10
CA ARG A 124 19.34 -12.71 21.73
C ARG A 124 17.88 -12.81 21.29
N ILE A 125 17.58 -12.25 20.13
CA ILE A 125 16.33 -12.48 19.40
C ILE A 125 16.60 -13.61 18.41
N ASP A 126 15.68 -14.56 18.27
CA ASP A 126 15.75 -15.58 17.23
C ASP A 126 15.52 -14.93 15.84
N ASP A 127 16.38 -15.27 14.89
CA ASP A 127 16.35 -14.76 13.52
C ASP A 127 15.04 -15.12 12.79
N ASP A 128 14.36 -16.20 13.18
CA ASP A 128 13.05 -16.55 12.58
C ASP A 128 11.97 -15.51 12.91
N TRP A 129 12.03 -14.87 14.08
CA TRP A 129 11.12 -13.76 14.41
C TRP A 129 11.45 -12.52 13.58
N LEU A 130 12.74 -12.20 13.42
CA LEU A 130 13.19 -11.07 12.60
C LEU A 130 12.74 -11.22 11.15
N ARG A 131 12.84 -12.42 10.58
CA ARG A 131 12.42 -12.73 9.21
C ARG A 131 10.92 -12.49 8.97
N ARG A 132 10.09 -12.65 10.00
CA ARG A 132 8.62 -12.49 9.91
C ARG A 132 8.17 -11.05 10.12
N MET A 133 9.02 -10.17 10.66
CA MET A 133 8.66 -8.77 10.89
C MET A 133 8.69 -7.94 9.59
N GLY A 134 7.61 -7.20 9.35
CA GLY A 134 7.48 -6.30 8.21
C GLY A 134 7.74 -4.84 8.61
N PRO A 135 8.57 -4.07 7.88
CA PRO A 135 8.89 -2.69 8.22
C PRO A 135 7.80 -1.68 7.82
N ALA A 136 6.65 -2.14 7.33
CA ALA A 136 5.56 -1.28 6.86
C ALA A 136 4.59 -0.81 7.96
N HIS A 137 4.83 -1.18 9.23
CA HIS A 137 3.99 -0.75 10.35
C HIS A 137 4.11 0.76 10.61
N PHE A 138 3.00 1.43 10.98
CA PHE A 138 2.98 2.90 11.05
C PHE A 138 2.14 3.48 12.19
N ALA A 139 1.69 2.68 13.16
CA ALA A 139 0.89 3.19 14.28
C ALA A 139 1.64 4.25 15.11
N HIS A 140 2.97 4.23 15.10
CA HIS A 140 3.84 5.20 15.78
C HIS A 140 4.09 6.50 14.99
N VAL A 141 3.60 6.60 13.76
CA VAL A 141 3.84 7.77 12.89
C VAL A 141 2.63 8.70 12.88
N ASN A 142 2.83 9.96 13.27
CA ASN A 142 1.80 10.98 13.18
C ASN A 142 1.85 11.70 11.82
N PHE A 143 1.00 11.26 10.88
CA PHE A 143 0.88 11.87 9.55
C PHE A 143 0.12 13.21 9.53
N ARG A 144 -0.53 13.60 10.64
CA ARG A 144 -1.31 14.85 10.73
C ARG A 144 -0.48 16.06 11.19
N GLY A 145 0.76 15.82 11.63
CA GLY A 145 1.59 16.85 12.25
C GLY A 145 1.13 17.19 13.67
N VAL A 146 1.81 18.16 14.28
CA VAL A 146 1.52 18.65 15.63
C VAL A 146 0.80 19.99 15.52
N LEU A 147 -0.41 20.07 16.06
CA LEU A 147 -1.17 21.32 16.16
C LEU A 147 -0.96 21.90 17.56
N SER A 148 -0.21 23.00 17.63
CA SER A 148 0.01 23.73 18.88
C SER A 148 -0.94 24.92 18.95
N PHE A 149 -1.88 24.91 19.88
CA PHE A 149 -2.81 26.01 20.12
C PHE A 149 -2.37 26.80 21.35
N LYS A 150 -2.22 28.12 21.21
CA LYS A 150 -1.91 29.02 22.33
C LYS A 150 -3.21 29.39 23.07
N ILE A 151 -3.75 28.43 23.81
CA ILE A 151 -5.07 28.55 24.47
C ILE A 151 -5.11 29.74 25.44
N HIS A 152 -4.01 30.00 26.17
CA HIS A 152 -3.91 31.09 27.13
C HIS A 152 -4.17 32.49 26.52
N GLN A 153 -3.92 32.67 25.21
CA GLN A 153 -4.13 33.96 24.55
C GLN A 153 -5.59 34.20 24.15
N PHE A 154 -6.42 33.15 24.11
CA PHE A 154 -7.80 33.20 23.66
C PHE A 154 -8.78 32.65 24.69
N GLN A 155 -8.34 32.56 25.96
CA GLN A 155 -9.11 31.94 27.04
C GLN A 155 -10.45 32.66 27.26
N ASP A 156 -10.46 33.99 27.24
CA ASP A 156 -11.68 34.79 27.44
C ASP A 156 -12.70 34.56 26.32
N ALA A 157 -12.26 34.56 25.06
CA ALA A 157 -13.13 34.32 23.90
C ALA A 157 -13.66 32.87 23.82
N LEU A 158 -12.88 31.90 24.31
CA LEU A 158 -13.28 30.48 24.35
C LEU A 158 -14.28 30.19 25.48
N LEU A 159 -14.19 30.90 26.60
CA LEU A 159 -15.05 30.70 27.77
C LEU A 159 -16.36 31.52 27.70
N GLU A 160 -16.37 32.68 27.04
CA GLU A 160 -17.59 33.50 26.85
C GLU A 160 -18.63 32.85 25.91
N ALA A 161 -18.22 31.88 25.07
CA ALA A 161 -19.12 31.17 24.15
C ALA A 161 -20.03 30.12 24.85
N ALA A 162 -19.98 29.99 26.17
CA ALA A 162 -20.95 29.19 26.92
C ALA A 162 -22.33 29.89 26.89
N PRO A 163 -23.39 29.27 26.34
CA PRO A 163 -24.66 29.95 26.15
C PRO A 163 -25.27 30.33 27.51
N ARG A 164 -25.50 31.64 27.71
CA ARG A 164 -26.38 32.14 28.76
C ARG A 164 -27.70 31.36 28.66
N ARG A 165 -27.97 30.47 29.63
CA ARG A 165 -29.29 29.88 29.84
C ARG A 165 -30.31 31.02 29.79
N ARG A 166 -31.14 31.06 28.75
CA ARG A 166 -32.30 31.94 28.70
C ARG A 166 -33.19 31.55 29.87
N ALA A 167 -33.16 32.35 30.95
CA ALA A 167 -34.17 32.28 31.98
C ALA A 167 -35.51 32.64 31.33
N SER A 168 -36.44 31.70 31.31
CA SER A 168 -37.84 31.95 30.97
C SER A 168 -38.43 32.84 32.05
N GLN A 169 -38.75 34.09 31.73
CA GLN A 169 -39.66 34.89 32.54
C GLN A 169 -41.09 34.60 32.10
N ALA A 170 -41.90 34.24 33.08
CA ALA A 170 -43.37 34.23 33.04
C ALA A 170 -43.90 35.65 33.22
#